data_AF-A0A956C4G0-F1
#
_entry.id   AF-A0A956C4G0-F1
#
_cell.length_a   1.000
_cell.length_b   1.000
_cell.length_c   1.000
_cell.angle_alpha   90.00
_cell.angle_beta   90.00
_cell.angle_gamma   90.00
#
_symmetry.space_group_name_H-M   'P 1'
#
loop_
_entity.id
_entity.type
_entity.pdbx_description
1 polymer ?
#
loop_
_entity_poly.entity_id
_entity_poly.type
_entity_poly.pdbx_seq_one_letter_code
_entity_poly.pdbx_strand_id
1 'polypeptide(L)' 'TVEVEWHGVWYAATVLEVESEGQYRIHYEGYGKEWDEVVDDTRIREAEEEEDETP' A
#
# COMPACT_ATOMS: atom_id res chain seq x y z
N THR A 1 7.38 -0.44 3.67
CA THR A 1 6.19 0.19 3.04
C THR A 1 5.24 -0.92 2.62
N VAL A 2 4.02 -0.62 2.19
CA VAL A 2 3.12 -1.65 1.64
C VAL A 2 2.95 -1.45 0.14
N GLU A 3 2.43 -2.45 -0.55
CA GLU A 3 1.95 -2.28 -1.91
C GLU A 3 0.44 -2.47 -1.95
N VAL A 4 -0.23 -1.64 -2.74
CA VAL A 4 -1.68 -1.65 -2.93
C VAL A 4 -2.01 -1.97 -4.38
N GLU A 5 -2.87 -2.95 -4.62
CA GLU A 5 -3.30 -3.34 -5.96
C GLU A 5 -4.29 -2.32 -6.50
N TRP A 6 -3.99 -1.75 -7.66
CA TRP A 6 -4.88 -0.88 -8.42
C TRP A 6 -4.91 -1.32 -9.88
N HIS A 7 -6.08 -1.75 -10.36
CA HIS A 7 -6.27 -2.19 -11.75
C HIS A 7 -5.34 -3.36 -12.16
N GLY A 8 -5.06 -4.28 -11.24
CA GLY A 8 -4.19 -5.45 -11.47
C GLY A 8 -2.69 -5.13 -11.44
N VAL A 9 -2.32 -3.92 -11.03
CA VAL A 9 -0.92 -3.50 -10.85
C VAL A 9 -0.72 -3.09 -9.39
N TRP A 10 0.39 -3.49 -8.79
CA TRP A 10 0.75 -3.16 -7.41
C TRP A 10 1.56 -1.87 -7.38
N TYR A 11 1.13 -0.92 -6.54
CA TYR A 11 1.79 0.37 -6.36
C TYR A 11 2.25 0.52 -4.92
N ALA A 12 3.45 1.08 -4.72
CA ALA A 12 3.94 1.40 -3.39
C ALA A 12 3.00 2.41 -2.70
N ALA A 13 2.66 2.14 -1.46
CA ALA A 13 1.78 2.96 -0.65
C ALA A 13 2.17 2.89 0.83
N THR A 14 1.65 3.85 1.60
CA THR A 14 1.78 3.92 3.05
C THR A 14 0.40 3.89 3.68
N VAL A 15 0.21 3.03 4.69
CA VAL A 15 -1.03 3.03 5.49
C VAL A 15 -1.03 4.26 6.39
N LEU A 16 -2.03 5.11 6.22
CA LEU A 16 -2.24 6.32 7.02
C LEU A 16 -3.02 6.01 8.30
N GLU A 17 -4.10 5.24 8.19
CA GLU A 17 -5.01 4.94 9.31
C GLU A 17 -5.73 3.61 9.10
N VAL A 18 -6.09 2.95 10.20
CA VAL A 18 -6.98 1.78 10.20
C VAL A 18 -8.41 2.28 10.45
N GLU A 19 -9.24 2.26 9.42
CA GLU A 19 -10.62 2.78 9.50
C GLU A 19 -11.53 1.78 10.24
N SER A 20 -11.34 0.49 10.01
CA SER A 20 -12.12 -0.61 10.57
C SER A 20 -11.38 -1.94 10.41
N GLU A 21 -11.90 -3.01 11.00
CA GLU A 21 -11.33 -4.35 10.85
C GLU A 21 -11.24 -4.74 9.36
N GLY A 22 -10.01 -4.86 8.84
CA GLY A 22 -9.74 -5.18 7.44
C GLY A 22 -9.80 -3.99 6.45
N GLN A 23 -10.03 -2.76 6.92
CA GLN A 23 -10.06 -1.56 6.06
C GLN A 23 -9.00 -0.55 6.46
N TYR A 24 -8.21 -0.13 5.48
CA TYR A 24 -7.04 0.71 5.69
C TYR A 24 -7.05 1.89 4.74
N ARG A 25 -6.90 3.08 5.30
CA ARG A 25 -6.68 4.29 4.51
C ARG A 25 -5.22 4.32 4.07
N ILE A 26 -4.98 4.40 2.77
CA ILE A 26 -3.63 4.38 2.19
C ILE A 26 -3.34 5.67 1.43
N HIS A 27 -2.06 5.99 1.30
CA HIS A 27 -1.51 7.03 0.43
C HIS A 27 -0.55 6.39 -0.55
N TYR A 28 -0.77 6.55 -1.85
CA TYR A 28 0.14 6.05 -2.87
C TYR A 28 1.42 6.90 -2.93
N GLU A 29 2.58 6.25 -2.85
CA GLU A 29 3.88 6.93 -2.83
C GLU A 29 4.12 7.67 -4.15
N GLY A 30 4.40 8.98 -4.08
CA GLY A 30 4.63 9.82 -5.26
C GLY A 30 3.37 10.39 -5.92
N TYR A 31 2.18 10.05 -5.39
CA TYR A 31 0.90 10.60 -5.84
C TYR A 31 0.39 11.66 -4.87
N GLY A 32 -0.52 12.52 -5.34
CA GLY A 32 -1.18 13.52 -4.50
C GLY A 32 -2.24 12.89 -3.59
N LYS A 33 -2.57 13.59 -2.48
CA LYS A 33 -3.61 13.17 -1.51
C LYS A 33 -5.02 12.96 -2.10
N GLU A 34 -5.25 13.44 -3.32
CA GLU A 34 -6.48 13.19 -4.07
C GLU A 34 -6.66 11.71 -4.46
N TRP A 35 -5.57 10.93 -4.39
CA TRP A 35 -5.55 9.49 -4.63
C TRP A 35 -5.62 8.66 -3.35
N ASP A 36 -5.71 9.30 -2.17
CA ASP A 36 -5.90 8.59 -0.92
C ASP A 36 -7.25 7.86 -0.95
N GLU A 37 -7.23 6.56 -0.76
CA GLU A 37 -8.43 5.72 -0.72
C GLU A 37 -8.39 4.78 0.49
N VAL A 38 -9.55 4.21 0.81
CA VAL A 38 -9.66 3.14 1.80
C VAL A 38 -9.76 1.84 1.03
N VAL A 39 -8.82 0.93 1.29
CA VAL A 39 -8.77 -0.40 0.66
C VAL A 39 -8.95 -1.50 1.69
N ASP A 40 -9.35 -2.66 1.20
CA ASP A 40 -9.44 -3.90 1.96
C ASP A 40 -8.06 -4.57 2.09
N ASP A 41 -7.84 -5.38 3.13
CA ASP A 41 -6.60 -6.14 3.32
C ASP A 41 -6.26 -7.02 2.10
N THR A 42 -7.28 -7.45 1.34
CA THR A 42 -7.10 -8.26 0.13
C THR A 42 -6.32 -7.56 -0.99
N ARG A 43 -6.30 -6.21 -0.99
CA ARG A 43 -5.56 -5.39 -1.95
C ARG A 43 -4.25 -4.88 -1.37
N ILE A 44 -3.89 -5.25 -0.14
CA ILE A 44 -2.64 -4.84 0.51
C ILE A 44 -1.72 -6.04 0.60
N ARG A 45 -0.45 -5.84 0.26
CA ARG A 45 0.62 -6.78 0.57
C ARG A 45 1.79 -6.07 1.21
N GLU A 46 2.56 -6.81 1.98
CA GLU A 46 3.88 -6.36 2.41
C GLU A 46 4.69 -6.06 1.14
N ALA A 47 5.26 -4.85 1.05
CA ALA A 47 6.22 -4.60 -0.02
C ALA A 47 7.37 -5.55 0.24
N GLU A 48 7.67 -6.45 -0.70
CA GLU A 48 8.85 -7.29 -0.57
C GLU A 48 10.05 -6.35 -0.48
N GLU A 49 10.62 -6.24 0.72
CA GLU A 49 11.93 -5.63 0.88
C GLU A 49 12.85 -6.56 0.09
N GLU A 50 13.31 -6.10 -1.08
CA GLU A 50 14.42 -6.74 -1.75
C GLU A 50 15.58 -6.65 -0.75
N GLU A 51 15.73 -7.68 0.07
CA GLU A 51 16.89 -7.93 0.89
C GLU A 51 18.02 -8.16 -0.12
N ASP A 52 18.63 -7.07 -0.56
CA ASP A 52 19.82 -7.05 -1.41
C ASP A 52 20.96 -7.62 -0.56
N GLU A 53 21.04 -8.95 -0.57
CA GLU A 53 22.13 -9.75 -0.05
C GLU A 53 23.41 -9.36 -0.80
N THR A 54 24.22 -8.47 -0.23
CA THR A 54 25.66 -8.38 -0.56
C THR A 54 26.52 -8.59 0.69
N PRO A 55 27.48 -9.51 0.62
CA PRO A 55 28.86 -9.06 0.46
C PRO A 55 29.63 -9.69 -0.72
#